data_AF-A0A2E5PUU1-F1
#
_entry.id   AF-A0A2E5PUU1-F1
#
_cell.length_a   1.000
_cell.length_b   1.000
_cell.length_c   1.000
_cell.angle_alpha   90.00
_cell.angle_beta   90.00
_cell.angle_gamma   90.00
#
_symmetry.space_group_name_H-M   'P 1'
#
loop_
_entity.id
_entity.type
_entity.pdbx_description
1 polymer ?
#
loop_
_entity_poly.entity_id
_entity_poly.type
_entity_poly.pdbx_seq_one_letter_code
_entity_poly.pdbx_strand_id
1 'polypeptide(L)'
;MKKLMLILVMMAAAAPLYAAQGELATFGIALGAGLAISLAALGGGIGQGIAMRGALEGIARNPNASDKIFTPMIIGLALIESLVIYGLVIAFILQGKI
;
A
#
# COMPACT_ATOMS: atom_id res chain seq x y z
N MET A 1 -26.92 45.56 10.27
CA MET A 1 -25.44 45.73 10.22
C MET A 1 -24.71 44.86 11.23
N LYS A 2 -24.99 44.94 12.55
CA LYS A 2 -24.30 44.14 13.58
C LYS A 2 -24.38 42.62 13.37
N LYS A 3 -25.57 42.09 12.99
CA LYS A 3 -25.73 40.66 12.68
C LYS A 3 -24.94 40.23 11.43
N LEU A 4 -24.83 41.11 10.43
CA LEU A 4 -24.07 40.85 9.20
C LEU A 4 -22.56 40.87 9.48
N MET A 5 -22.08 41.82 10.30
CA MET A 5 -20.69 41.83 10.77
C MET A 5 -20.37 40.60 11.63
N LEU A 6 -21.30 40.16 12.49
CA LEU A 6 -21.10 38.98 13.32
C LEU A 6 -20.93 37.72 12.46
N ILE A 7 -21.78 37.54 11.43
CA ILE A 7 -21.68 36.42 10.48
C ILE A 7 -20.34 36.46 9.72
N LEU A 8 -19.90 37.63 9.27
CA LEU A 8 -18.64 37.79 8.56
C LEU A 8 -17.43 37.43 9.44
N VAL A 9 -17.44 37.87 10.70
CA VAL A 9 -16.40 37.53 11.69
C VAL A 9 -16.38 36.04 12.00
N MET A 10 -17.55 35.41 12.12
CA MET A 10 -17.64 33.95 12.33
C MET A 10 -17.14 33.15 11.11
N MET A 11 -17.42 33.60 9.89
CA MET A 11 -16.88 32.97 8.68
C MET A 11 -15.36 33.13 8.57
N ALA A 12 -14.82 34.31 8.87
CA ALA A 12 -13.38 34.54 8.86
C ALA A 12 -12.64 33.68 9.90
N ALA A 13 -13.25 33.45 11.07
CA ALA A 13 -12.70 32.59 12.11
C ALA A 13 -12.80 31.09 11.78
N ALA A 14 -13.75 30.67 10.93
CA ALA A 14 -13.92 29.27 10.52
C ALA A 14 -12.95 28.81 9.42
N ALA A 15 -12.45 29.74 8.59
CA ALA A 15 -11.50 29.47 7.51
C ALA A 15 -10.21 28.74 7.94
N PRO A 16 -9.49 29.17 9.01
CA PRO A 16 -8.30 28.45 9.47
C PRO A 16 -8.59 27.05 10.00
N LEU A 17 -9.79 26.81 10.54
CA LEU A 17 -10.21 25.49 11.04
C LEU A 17 -10.41 24.50 9.87
N TYR A 18 -11.05 24.95 8.79
CA TYR A 18 -11.24 24.16 7.57
C TYR A 18 -9.92 23.83 6.88
N ALA A 19 -8.98 24.78 6.84
CA ALA A 19 -7.65 24.55 6.27
C ALA A 19 -6.85 23.49 7.06
N ALA A 20 -6.84 23.57 8.40
CA ALA A 20 -6.17 22.59 9.26
C ALA A 20 -6.77 21.17 9.12
N GLN A 21 -8.09 21.08 8.94
CA GLN A 21 -8.77 19.81 8.75
C GLN A 21 -8.43 19.16 7.39
N GLY A 22 -8.18 19.97 6.35
CA GLY A 22 -7.69 19.51 5.05
C GLY A 22 -6.26 18.94 5.12
N GLU A 23 -5.34 19.60 5.83
CA GLU A 23 -3.97 19.10 6.01
C GLU A 23 -3.93 17.77 6.76
N LEU A 24 -4.74 17.61 7.80
CA LEU A 24 -4.83 16.37 8.56
C LEU A 24 -5.38 15.22 7.69
N ALA A 25 -6.35 15.50 6.83
CA ALA A 25 -6.88 14.51 5.88
C ALA A 25 -5.81 14.07 4.87
N THR A 26 -5.06 15.01 4.30
CA THR A 26 -3.94 14.72 3.40
C THR A 26 -2.87 13.86 4.07
N PHE A 27 -2.48 14.20 5.29
CA PHE A 27 -1.53 13.40 6.06
C PHE A 27 -2.04 11.97 6.31
N GLY A 28 -3.30 11.81 6.72
CA GLY A 28 -3.90 10.51 6.96
C GLY A 28 -3.94 9.63 5.70
N ILE A 29 -4.27 10.23 4.55
CA ILE A 29 -4.28 9.53 3.25
C ILE A 29 -2.85 9.13 2.83
N ALA A 30 -1.88 10.03 2.96
CA ALA A 30 -0.48 9.75 2.61
C ALA A 30 0.11 8.62 3.48
N LEU A 31 -0.17 8.65 4.79
CA LEU A 31 0.24 7.59 5.71
C LEU A 31 -0.43 6.26 5.36
N GLY A 32 -1.74 6.27 5.08
CA GLY A 32 -2.48 5.08 4.66
C GLY A 32 -1.93 4.46 3.37
N ALA A 33 -1.58 5.30 2.38
CA ALA A 33 -0.99 4.85 1.12
C ALA A 33 0.37 4.18 1.35
N GLY A 34 1.25 4.81 2.14
CA GLY A 34 2.55 4.25 2.48
C GLY A 34 2.47 2.94 3.26
N LEU A 35 1.55 2.83 4.22
CA LEU A 35 1.36 1.60 5.00
C LEU A 35 0.80 0.46 4.17
N ALA A 36 -0.16 0.73 3.29
CA ALA A 36 -0.79 -0.29 2.44
C ALA A 36 0.26 -1.05 1.59
N ILE A 37 1.13 -0.31 0.91
CA ILE A 37 2.18 -0.94 0.08
C ILE A 37 3.29 -1.56 0.94
N SER A 38 3.73 -0.90 2.01
CA SER A 38 4.87 -1.37 2.81
C SER A 38 4.56 -2.68 3.53
N LEU A 39 3.35 -2.82 4.10
CA LEU A 39 2.94 -4.05 4.77
C LEU A 39 2.73 -5.20 3.78
N ALA A 40 2.14 -4.91 2.62
CA ALA A 40 1.97 -5.91 1.56
C ALA A 40 3.32 -6.39 1.03
N ALA A 41 4.24 -5.47 0.74
CA ALA A 41 5.59 -5.79 0.27
C ALA A 41 6.42 -6.55 1.32
N LEU A 42 6.29 -6.22 2.61
CA LEU A 42 6.96 -6.95 3.68
C LEU A 42 6.51 -8.41 3.73
N GLY A 43 5.19 -8.65 3.76
CA GLY A 43 4.64 -10.00 3.76
C GLY A 43 4.95 -10.77 2.47
N GLY A 44 4.81 -10.10 1.32
CA GLY A 44 5.12 -10.64 0.00
C GLY A 44 6.58 -11.04 -0.14
N GLY A 45 7.51 -10.16 0.21
CA GLY A 45 8.94 -10.42 0.12
C GLY A 45 9.40 -11.57 1.02
N ILE A 46 8.86 -11.67 2.25
CA ILE A 46 9.13 -12.82 3.13
C ILE A 46 8.59 -14.11 2.51
N GLY A 47 7.34 -14.12 2.05
CA GLY A 47 6.73 -15.29 1.42
C GLY A 47 7.47 -15.75 0.17
N GLN A 48 7.87 -14.80 -0.70
CA GLN A 48 8.65 -15.07 -1.90
C GLN A 48 10.04 -15.62 -1.55
N GLY A 49 10.71 -15.05 -0.55
CA GLY A 49 12.02 -15.53 -0.10
C GLY A 49 11.98 -16.97 0.38
N ILE A 50 10.95 -17.33 1.15
CA ILE A 50 10.74 -18.71 1.64
C ILE A 50 10.45 -19.66 0.47
N ALA A 51 9.54 -19.28 -0.44
CA ALA A 51 9.19 -20.08 -1.61
C ALA A 51 10.42 -20.32 -2.52
N MET A 52 11.19 -19.27 -2.80
CA MET A 52 12.39 -19.33 -3.63
C MET A 52 13.46 -20.21 -2.99
N ARG A 53 13.69 -20.06 -1.68
CA ARG A 53 14.63 -20.91 -0.94
C ARG A 53 14.27 -22.39 -1.06
N GLY A 54 12.99 -22.74 -0.86
CA GLY A 54 12.53 -24.13 -0.99
C GLY A 54 12.72 -24.69 -2.40
N ALA A 55 12.45 -23.87 -3.43
CA ALA A 55 12.68 -24.26 -4.82
C ALA A 55 14.17 -24.49 -5.12
N LEU A 56 15.04 -23.56 -4.72
CA LEU A 56 16.49 -23.65 -4.94
C LEU A 56 17.11 -24.84 -4.19
N GLU A 57 16.71 -25.08 -2.94
CA GLU A 57 17.15 -26.27 -2.18
C GLU A 57 16.69 -27.56 -2.85
N GLY A 58 15.47 -27.60 -3.40
CA GLY A 58 14.95 -28.73 -4.16
C GLY A 58 15.75 -29.01 -5.43
N ILE A 59 16.07 -27.96 -6.19
CA ILE A 59 16.89 -28.05 -7.42
C ILE A 59 18.31 -28.50 -7.08
N ALA A 60 18.92 -27.96 -6.01
CA ALA A 60 20.26 -28.35 -5.58
C ALA A 60 20.34 -29.83 -5.21
N ARG A 61 19.28 -30.39 -4.61
CA ARG A 61 19.20 -31.82 -4.26
C ARG A 61 18.96 -32.73 -5.47
N ASN A 62 18.20 -32.27 -6.46
CA ASN A 62 17.94 -33.02 -7.68
C ASN A 62 17.89 -32.07 -8.90
N PRO A 63 19.02 -31.83 -9.58
CA PRO A 63 19.09 -30.94 -10.73
C PRO A 63 18.15 -31.32 -11.86
N ASN A 64 17.87 -32.62 -12.04
CA ASN A 64 16.96 -33.12 -13.08
C ASN A 64 15.49 -32.79 -12.80
N ALA A 65 15.15 -32.29 -11.60
CA ALA A 65 13.81 -31.84 -11.25
C ALA A 65 13.57 -30.35 -11.51
N SER A 66 14.56 -29.60 -12.01
CA SER A 66 14.48 -28.15 -12.21
C SER A 66 13.22 -27.71 -12.96
N ASP A 67 12.93 -28.32 -14.11
CA ASP A 67 11.77 -27.95 -14.93
C ASP A 67 10.43 -28.22 -14.23
N LYS A 68 10.39 -29.27 -13.39
CA LYS A 68 9.21 -29.65 -12.60
C LYS A 68 8.99 -28.73 -11.40
N ILE A 69 10.05 -28.09 -10.90
CA ILE A 69 9.99 -27.13 -9.79
C ILE A 69 9.70 -25.71 -10.29
N PHE A 70 10.23 -25.34 -11.45
CA PHE A 70 10.15 -23.97 -11.96
C PHE A 70 8.72 -23.49 -12.17
N THR A 71 7.88 -24.31 -12.81
CA THR A 71 6.47 -23.94 -13.09
C THR A 71 5.67 -23.67 -11.80
N PRO A 72 5.59 -24.62 -10.84
CA PRO A 72 4.85 -24.36 -9.59
C PRO A 72 5.47 -23.24 -8.74
N MET A 73 6.81 -23.07 -8.79
CA MET A 73 7.48 -21.95 -8.13
C MET A 73 6.98 -20.60 -8.66
N ILE A 74 7.01 -20.39 -9.98
CA ILE A 74 6.57 -19.12 -10.59
C ILE A 74 5.08 -18.88 -10.34
N ILE A 75 4.23 -19.91 -10.40
CA ILE A 75 2.80 -19.78 -10.07
C ILE A 75 2.63 -19.34 -8.61
N GLY A 76 3.34 -19.97 -7.67
CA GLY A 76 3.30 -19.58 -6.26
C GLY A 76 3.78 -18.14 -6.04
N LEU A 77 4.88 -17.74 -6.66
CA LEU A 77 5.42 -16.38 -6.58
C LEU A 77 4.45 -15.35 -7.17
N ALA A 78 3.78 -15.66 -8.29
CA ALA A 78 2.78 -14.80 -8.89
C ALA A 78 1.54 -14.62 -8.01
N LEU A 79 1.10 -15.69 -7.32
CA LEU A 79 -0.01 -15.60 -6.37
C LEU A 79 0.36 -14.73 -5.17
N ILE A 80 1.58 -14.84 -4.64
CA ILE A 80 2.07 -13.96 -3.57
C ILE A 80 2.14 -12.51 -4.07
N GLU A 81 2.68 -12.30 -5.26
CA GLU A 81 2.83 -10.96 -5.86
C GLU A 81 1.48 -10.29 -6.12
N SER A 82 0.42 -11.06 -6.43
CA SER A 82 -0.92 -10.50 -6.61
C SER A 82 -1.42 -9.73 -5.37
N LEU A 83 -1.06 -10.17 -4.17
CA LEU A 83 -1.40 -9.50 -2.92
C LEU A 83 -0.62 -8.19 -2.75
N VAL A 84 0.65 -8.16 -3.17
CA VAL A 84 1.49 -6.96 -3.19
C VAL A 84 0.92 -5.93 -4.17
N ILE A 85 0.48 -6.38 -5.34
CA ILE A 85 -0.18 -5.54 -6.34
C ILE A 85 -1.50 -4.96 -5.79
N TYR A 86 -2.29 -5.71 -5.02
CA TYR A 86 -3.47 -5.13 -4.37
C TYR A 86 -3.11 -4.01 -3.38
N GLY A 87 -2.02 -4.17 -2.61
CA GLY A 87 -1.48 -3.09 -1.76
C GLY A 87 -1.07 -1.85 -2.57
N LEU A 88 -0.42 -2.06 -3.72
CA LEU A 88 -0.03 -0.99 -4.65
C LEU A 88 -1.24 -0.27 -5.23
N VAL A 89 -2.27 -1.00 -5.67
CA VAL A 89 -3.50 -0.42 -6.21
C VAL A 89 -4.21 0.43 -5.16
N ILE A 90 -4.31 -0.05 -3.92
CA ILE A 90 -4.89 0.72 -2.82
C ILE A 90 -4.08 2.00 -2.56
N ALA A 91 -2.75 1.91 -2.56
CA ALA A 91 -1.88 3.07 -2.38
C ALA A 91 -2.10 4.13 -3.48
N PHE A 92 -2.23 3.72 -4.76
CA PHE A 92 -2.54 4.65 -5.85
C PHE A 92 -3.95 5.27 -5.73
N ILE A 93 -4.96 4.48 -5.35
CA ILE A 93 -6.31 4.99 -5.12
C ILE A 93 -6.34 6.01 -3.99
N LEU A 94 -5.56 5.79 -2.93
CA LEU A 94 -5.41 6.76 -1.85
C LEU A 94 -4.68 8.01 -2.32
N GLN A 95 -3.55 7.86 -3.01
CA GLN A 95 -2.79 9.01 -3.49
C GLN A 95 -3.56 9.88 -4.49
N GLY A 96 -4.44 9.29 -5.30
CA GLY A 96 -5.32 10.05 -6.21
C GLY A 96 -6.41 10.89 -5.52
N LYS A 97 -6.50 10.85 -4.18
CA LYS A 97 -7.44 11.67 -3.38
C LYS A 97 -6.79 12.89 -2.72
N ILE A 98 -5.46 13.07 -2.88
CA ILE A 98 -4.70 14.22 -2.39
C ILE A 98 -4.48 15.20 -3.54
#